data_AF-A0A958H6S9-F1
#
_entry.id   AF-A0A958H6S9-F1
#
_cell.length_a   1.000
_cell.length_b   1.000
_cell.length_c   1.000
_cell.angle_alpha   90.00
_cell.angle_beta   90.00
_cell.angle_gamma   90.00
#
_symmetry.space_group_name_H-M   'P 1'
#
loop_
_entity.id
_entity.type
_entity.pdbx_description
1 polymer ?
#
loop_
_entity_poly.entity_id
_entity_poly.type
_entity_poly.pdbx_seq_one_letter_code
_entity_poly.pdbx_strand_id
1 'polypeptide(L)'
;GSNHDTVLSVWTGAWGALASQGCDDDAGGNYTSSLNVTLNGGTTYRIEAMAYGAGAGGLLNLTMTLLPPPNDDFNNALPAAGTSYSNYENTTNATTAGDDPSFACGQYFNGQGAHSVWYSLTPDYNRMLTASTLTSSFDTVLGVWTGPRGGLTLQACNDDANTTLQSEVTTALHAGTTYHIEALSYNSGNYGALNFATSLGPICPDFAAPAGVGIEDVSLIANMWGQQQGPPYDYNGDGMISIFDLLQVTPVWGENCLAEANSPELPVDPALKRAVQ
;
A
#
# COMPACT_ATOMS: atom_id res chain seq x y z
N GLY A 1 3.51 34.80 -4.59
CA GLY A 1 2.23 34.95 -3.88
C GLY A 1 1.47 36.13 -4.42
N SER A 2 0.15 36.13 -4.27
CA SER A 2 -0.72 37.27 -4.52
C SER A 2 -0.36 38.44 -3.59
N ASN A 3 -0.73 39.67 -3.96
CA ASN A 3 -0.45 40.88 -3.17
C ASN A 3 -1.67 41.48 -2.46
N HIS A 4 -2.75 40.72 -2.36
CA HIS A 4 -4.00 41.11 -1.75
C HIS A 4 -4.63 39.88 -1.09
N ASP A 5 -5.59 40.15 -0.22
CA ASP A 5 -6.39 39.14 0.47
C ASP A 5 -7.25 38.36 -0.53
N THR A 6 -7.14 37.04 -0.54
CA THR A 6 -7.83 36.18 -1.51
C THR A 6 -8.87 35.28 -0.86
N VAL A 7 -9.85 34.84 -1.64
CA VAL A 7 -10.74 33.71 -1.32
C VAL A 7 -10.71 32.76 -2.50
N LEU A 8 -10.44 31.49 -2.24
CA LEU A 8 -10.36 30.39 -3.20
C LEU A 8 -11.54 29.44 -3.01
N SER A 9 -12.17 29.01 -4.10
CA SER A 9 -13.20 27.97 -4.06
C SER A 9 -13.14 27.06 -5.28
N VAL A 10 -13.53 25.81 -5.09
CA VAL A 10 -13.49 24.77 -6.13
C VAL A 10 -14.88 24.17 -6.29
N TRP A 11 -15.30 23.96 -7.53
CA TRP A 11 -16.66 23.56 -7.89
C TRP A 11 -16.66 22.47 -8.97
N THR A 12 -17.65 21.59 -8.96
CA THR A 12 -17.93 20.62 -10.03
C THR A 12 -19.37 20.78 -10.54
N GLY A 13 -19.73 20.10 -11.62
CA GLY A 13 -21.09 20.09 -12.17
C GLY A 13 -21.30 21.05 -13.34
N ALA A 14 -22.56 21.26 -13.72
CA ALA A 14 -22.93 22.13 -14.83
C ALA A 14 -23.22 23.56 -14.35
N TRP A 15 -23.16 24.53 -15.27
CA TRP A 15 -23.60 25.89 -14.98
C TRP A 15 -25.06 25.91 -14.50
N GLY A 16 -25.33 26.63 -13.42
CA GLY A 16 -26.65 26.66 -12.76
C GLY A 16 -26.90 25.51 -11.76
N ALA A 17 -25.98 24.55 -11.64
CA ALA A 17 -26.05 23.43 -10.69
C ALA A 17 -24.65 23.03 -10.21
N LEU A 18 -23.81 24.03 -9.85
CA LEU A 18 -22.46 23.78 -9.35
C LEU A 18 -22.50 23.24 -7.93
N ALA A 19 -21.66 22.24 -7.65
CA ALA A 19 -21.46 21.66 -6.32
C ALA A 19 -20.08 22.06 -5.79
N SER A 20 -20.04 22.71 -4.62
CA SER A 20 -18.78 23.08 -3.96
C SER A 20 -18.00 21.83 -3.56
N GLN A 21 -16.69 21.87 -3.76
CA GLN A 21 -15.72 20.87 -3.33
C GLN A 21 -14.84 21.37 -2.18
N GLY A 22 -14.97 22.65 -1.84
CA GLY A 22 -14.17 23.31 -0.82
C GLY A 22 -13.97 24.79 -1.13
N CYS A 23 -13.61 25.53 -0.09
CA CYS A 23 -13.22 26.93 -0.16
C CYS A 23 -12.27 27.26 0.99
N ASP A 24 -11.46 28.29 0.80
CA ASP A 24 -10.50 28.81 1.78
C ASP A 24 -10.30 30.31 1.56
N ASP A 25 -10.05 31.08 2.64
CA ASP A 25 -9.69 32.49 2.59
C ASP A 25 -8.23 32.72 3.02
N ASP A 26 -7.81 32.19 4.17
CA ASP A 26 -6.55 32.62 4.80
C ASP A 26 -5.47 31.52 5.00
N ALA A 27 -5.63 30.30 4.46
CA ALA A 27 -4.70 29.20 4.75
C ALA A 27 -3.33 29.30 4.04
N GLY A 28 -3.17 30.18 3.05
CA GLY A 28 -1.92 30.43 2.32
C GLY A 28 -0.96 31.41 3.02
N GLY A 29 -1.42 32.09 4.08
CA GLY A 29 -0.64 33.10 4.81
C GLY A 29 -0.61 34.46 4.12
N ASN A 30 -0.32 35.54 4.86
CA ASN A 30 -0.48 36.93 4.39
C ASN A 30 -1.87 37.19 3.77
N TYR A 31 -2.92 36.61 4.36
CA TYR A 31 -4.30 36.66 3.88
C TYR A 31 -4.52 36.03 2.49
N THR A 32 -3.62 35.16 2.04
CA THR A 32 -3.82 34.41 0.80
C THR A 32 -4.39 33.05 1.09
N SER A 33 -5.03 32.43 0.11
CA SER A 33 -5.77 31.18 0.27
C SER A 33 -5.03 29.98 -0.31
N SER A 34 -5.26 28.80 0.26
CA SER A 34 -4.72 27.53 -0.19
C SER A 34 -5.71 26.39 0.08
N LEU A 35 -5.98 25.54 -0.92
CA LEU A 35 -6.95 24.46 -0.81
C LEU A 35 -6.45 23.20 -1.52
N ASN A 36 -6.59 22.05 -0.84
CA ASN A 36 -6.39 20.72 -1.42
C ASN A 36 -7.74 20.06 -1.68
N VAL A 37 -7.94 19.54 -2.89
CA VAL A 37 -9.19 18.88 -3.30
C VAL A 37 -8.87 17.56 -3.99
N THR A 38 -9.55 16.48 -3.61
CA THR A 38 -9.49 15.20 -4.31
C THR A 38 -10.21 15.30 -5.66
N LEU A 39 -9.50 14.95 -6.74
CA LEU A 39 -10.01 15.05 -8.10
C LEU A 39 -10.40 13.68 -8.64
N ASN A 40 -11.56 13.62 -9.29
CA ASN A 40 -12.01 12.44 -10.01
C ASN A 40 -11.70 12.58 -11.50
N GLY A 41 -11.09 11.55 -12.10
CA GLY A 41 -10.77 11.50 -13.52
C GLY A 41 -12.01 11.77 -14.40
N GLY A 42 -11.82 12.53 -15.48
CA GLY A 42 -12.90 12.90 -16.41
C GLY A 42 -13.90 13.94 -15.90
N THR A 43 -13.77 14.41 -14.65
CA THR A 43 -14.62 15.48 -14.10
C THR A 43 -14.01 16.85 -14.37
N THR A 44 -14.82 17.79 -14.86
CA THR A 44 -14.40 19.20 -15.00
C THR A 44 -14.60 19.93 -13.67
N TYR A 45 -13.50 20.43 -13.11
CA TYR A 45 -13.49 21.30 -11.94
C TYR A 45 -13.37 22.76 -12.38
N ARG A 46 -14.06 23.66 -11.68
CA ARG A 46 -13.98 25.11 -11.86
C ARG A 46 -13.41 25.70 -10.58
N ILE A 47 -12.43 26.58 -10.73
CA ILE A 47 -11.71 27.20 -9.64
C ILE A 47 -11.97 28.69 -9.72
N GLU A 48 -12.46 29.26 -8.63
CA GLU A 48 -12.71 30.69 -8.49
C GLU A 48 -11.75 31.25 -7.43
N ALA A 49 -11.01 32.29 -7.80
CA ALA A 49 -10.19 33.07 -6.89
C ALA A 49 -10.67 34.52 -6.95
N MET A 50 -11.02 35.09 -5.79
CA MET A 50 -11.55 36.45 -5.67
C MET A 50 -10.81 37.22 -4.58
N ALA A 51 -10.96 38.55 -4.56
CA ALA A 51 -10.51 39.36 -3.44
C ALA A 51 -11.50 39.25 -2.27
N TYR A 52 -11.02 39.26 -1.04
CA TYR A 52 -11.91 39.28 0.13
C TYR A 52 -12.67 40.61 0.25
N GLY A 53 -13.97 40.51 0.56
CA GLY A 53 -14.84 41.67 0.76
C GLY A 53 -15.11 42.49 -0.50
N ALA A 54 -15.42 43.78 -0.31
CA ALA A 54 -15.73 44.72 -1.40
C ALA A 54 -14.51 45.53 -1.88
N GLY A 55 -13.30 45.13 -1.47
CA GLY A 55 -12.06 45.81 -1.82
C GLY A 55 -11.68 45.65 -3.29
N ALA A 56 -10.83 46.53 -3.79
CA ALA A 56 -10.21 46.33 -5.09
C ALA A 56 -9.25 45.13 -5.02
N GLY A 57 -9.34 44.23 -6.00
CA GLY A 57 -8.36 43.15 -6.16
C GLY A 57 -6.97 43.68 -6.52
N GLY A 58 -6.01 42.76 -6.61
CA GLY A 58 -4.63 43.07 -6.98
C GLY A 58 -4.05 42.04 -7.96
N LEU A 59 -2.72 41.90 -7.94
CA LEU A 59 -2.04 40.82 -8.63
C LEU A 59 -2.44 39.49 -8.00
N LEU A 60 -3.15 38.66 -8.77
CA LEU A 60 -3.43 37.27 -8.43
C LEU A 60 -2.29 36.40 -8.97
N ASN A 61 -1.70 35.58 -8.10
CA ASN A 61 -0.76 34.54 -8.50
C ASN A 61 -1.33 33.19 -8.07
N LEU A 62 -1.98 32.51 -9.02
CA LEU A 62 -2.59 31.20 -8.81
C LEU A 62 -1.62 30.10 -9.25
N THR A 63 -1.25 29.23 -8.31
CA THR A 63 -0.48 28.02 -8.58
C THR A 63 -1.35 26.80 -8.33
N MET A 64 -1.30 25.84 -9.25
CA MET A 64 -2.00 24.56 -9.11
C MET A 64 -0.99 23.45 -9.32
N THR A 65 -0.95 22.53 -8.37
CA THR A 65 -0.06 21.36 -8.40
C THR A 65 -0.89 20.13 -8.09
N LEU A 66 -0.70 19.06 -8.86
CA LEU A 66 -1.19 17.75 -8.46
C LEU A 66 -0.30 17.24 -7.35
N LEU A 67 -0.92 16.81 -6.25
CA LEU A 67 -0.20 16.21 -5.14
C LEU A 67 0.14 14.75 -5.47
N PRO A 68 1.20 14.21 -4.87
CA PRO A 68 1.44 12.77 -4.85
C PRO A 68 0.23 12.00 -4.27
N PRO A 69 0.11 10.69 -4.55
CA PRO A 69 -0.88 9.85 -3.89
C PRO A 69 -0.71 9.87 -2.35
N PRO A 70 -1.76 9.55 -1.57
CA PRO A 70 -1.71 9.65 -0.11
C PRO A 70 -0.63 8.78 0.55
N ASN A 71 -0.29 7.65 -0.07
CA ASN A 71 0.70 6.66 0.37
C ASN A 71 2.07 6.82 -0.28
N ASP A 72 2.41 8.03 -0.70
CA ASP A 72 3.71 8.35 -1.32
C ASP A 72 4.93 8.20 -0.39
N ASP A 73 4.70 8.03 0.91
CA ASP A 73 5.76 7.90 1.90
C ASP A 73 5.42 6.78 2.88
N PHE A 74 6.45 6.09 3.36
CA PHE A 74 6.37 5.00 4.33
C PHE A 74 5.44 5.31 5.53
N ASN A 75 5.48 6.53 6.06
CA ASN A 75 4.68 6.90 7.23
C ASN A 75 3.18 7.03 6.91
N ASN A 76 2.82 7.15 5.63
CA ASN A 76 1.45 7.28 5.15
C ASN A 76 0.97 6.01 4.42
N ALA A 77 1.65 4.88 4.63
CA ALA A 77 1.30 3.60 4.01
C ALA A 77 -0.19 3.26 4.21
N LEU A 78 -0.91 2.98 3.11
CA LEU A 78 -2.32 2.65 3.17
C LEU A 78 -2.53 1.26 3.83
N PRO A 79 -3.43 1.11 4.80
CA PRO A 79 -3.68 -0.18 5.43
C PRO A 79 -4.41 -1.12 4.47
N ALA A 80 -3.75 -2.21 4.05
CA ALA A 80 -4.31 -3.28 3.24
C ALA A 80 -5.14 -4.25 4.10
N ALA A 81 -6.23 -3.74 4.69
CA ALA A 81 -7.01 -4.47 5.69
C ALA A 81 -7.85 -5.61 5.09
N GLY A 82 -8.07 -6.66 5.89
CA GLY A 82 -8.93 -7.80 5.55
C GLY A 82 -8.20 -9.00 4.98
N THR A 83 -8.96 -10.04 4.59
CA THR A 83 -8.43 -11.23 3.90
C THR A 83 -8.18 -10.99 2.41
N SER A 84 -8.80 -9.95 1.85
CA SER A 84 -8.52 -9.45 0.51
C SER A 84 -8.63 -7.94 0.51
N TYR A 85 -7.77 -7.31 -0.27
CA TYR A 85 -7.73 -5.86 -0.44
C TYR A 85 -7.41 -5.54 -1.90
N SER A 86 -8.00 -4.47 -2.41
CA SER A 86 -7.63 -3.91 -3.69
C SER A 86 -7.65 -2.40 -3.65
N ASN A 87 -6.72 -1.80 -4.39
CA ASN A 87 -6.60 -0.37 -4.55
C ASN A 87 -6.28 -0.05 -6.01
N TYR A 88 -6.95 0.99 -6.52
CA TYR A 88 -6.62 1.62 -7.78
C TYR A 88 -6.10 3.02 -7.49
N GLU A 89 -4.92 3.34 -7.98
CA GLU A 89 -4.33 4.66 -7.82
C GLU A 89 -3.49 5.07 -9.05
N ASN A 90 -3.22 6.37 -9.16
CA ASN A 90 -2.35 6.90 -10.20
C ASN A 90 -1.04 7.39 -9.57
N THR A 91 0.06 6.73 -9.92
CA THR A 91 1.39 6.97 -9.34
C THR A 91 2.20 8.04 -10.09
N THR A 92 1.61 8.74 -11.07
CA THR A 92 2.32 9.74 -11.91
C THR A 92 3.04 10.82 -11.11
N ASN A 93 2.45 11.26 -9.99
CA ASN A 93 3.07 12.28 -9.12
C ASN A 93 3.67 11.66 -7.86
N ALA A 94 3.73 10.34 -7.75
CA ALA A 94 4.43 9.71 -6.65
C ALA A 94 5.92 10.07 -6.69
N THR A 95 6.58 10.01 -5.56
CA THR A 95 8.00 10.26 -5.38
C THR A 95 8.61 9.05 -4.68
N THR A 96 9.94 9.00 -4.64
CA THR A 96 10.66 8.01 -3.84
C THR A 96 11.43 8.76 -2.77
N ALA A 97 11.23 8.38 -1.52
CA ALA A 97 11.95 8.99 -0.42
C ALA A 97 13.43 8.56 -0.45
N GLY A 98 14.32 9.40 0.05
CA GLY A 98 15.77 9.10 0.06
C GLY A 98 16.15 7.89 0.93
N ASP A 99 15.23 7.45 1.79
CA ASP A 99 15.38 6.30 2.67
C ASP A 99 14.44 5.13 2.32
N ASP A 100 13.79 5.17 1.16
CA ASP A 100 13.14 4.00 0.58
C ASP A 100 14.21 2.93 0.28
N PRO A 101 13.91 1.64 0.56
CA PRO A 101 14.88 0.58 0.49
C PRO A 101 15.22 0.22 -0.96
N SER A 102 16.42 -0.34 -1.14
CA SER A 102 16.84 -0.82 -2.46
C SER A 102 16.36 -2.25 -2.72
N PHE A 103 15.86 -2.50 -3.92
CA PHE A 103 15.39 -3.82 -4.33
C PHE A 103 16.53 -4.73 -4.80
N ALA A 104 16.47 -6.01 -4.42
CA ALA A 104 17.43 -7.03 -4.85
C ALA A 104 16.97 -7.82 -6.09
N CYS A 105 15.66 -7.90 -6.36
CA CYS A 105 15.08 -8.59 -7.53
C CYS A 105 15.18 -7.79 -8.84
N GLY A 106 15.52 -6.49 -8.79
CA GLY A 106 15.79 -5.70 -9.99
C GLY A 106 17.26 -5.81 -10.39
N GLN A 107 17.60 -6.68 -11.35
CA GLN A 107 19.00 -6.87 -11.78
C GLN A 107 19.66 -5.57 -12.32
N TYR A 108 18.87 -4.62 -12.83
CA TYR A 108 19.37 -3.40 -13.48
C TYR A 108 18.89 -2.09 -12.86
N PHE A 109 18.03 -2.14 -11.83
CA PHE A 109 17.53 -0.96 -11.14
C PHE A 109 17.29 -1.27 -9.67
N ASN A 110 17.79 -0.42 -8.79
CA ASN A 110 17.75 -0.62 -7.34
C ASN A 110 16.50 -0.02 -6.69
N GLY A 111 15.53 0.49 -7.47
CA GLY A 111 14.31 1.11 -6.97
C GLY A 111 14.41 2.62 -6.69
N GLN A 112 15.62 3.19 -6.61
CA GLN A 112 15.78 4.59 -6.19
C GLN A 112 15.48 5.59 -7.31
N GLY A 113 14.74 6.64 -6.95
CA GLY A 113 14.30 7.67 -7.90
C GLY A 113 13.15 7.23 -8.80
N ALA A 114 12.41 6.21 -8.38
CA ALA A 114 11.19 5.75 -9.01
C ALA A 114 9.96 6.54 -8.51
N HIS A 115 8.79 5.96 -8.74
CA HIS A 115 7.50 6.40 -8.22
C HIS A 115 7.00 5.30 -7.27
N SER A 116 7.32 5.40 -5.96
CA SER A 116 6.97 4.39 -4.95
C SER A 116 5.72 4.77 -4.18
N VAL A 117 4.92 3.77 -3.85
CA VAL A 117 3.77 3.88 -2.96
C VAL A 117 3.76 2.74 -1.96
N TRP A 118 3.29 3.03 -0.75
CA TRP A 118 3.39 2.13 0.39
C TRP A 118 2.04 1.62 0.88
N TYR A 119 2.01 0.35 1.25
CA TYR A 119 0.90 -0.29 1.94
C TYR A 119 1.39 -0.94 3.23
N SER A 120 0.51 -1.07 4.21
CA SER A 120 0.83 -1.74 5.47
C SER A 120 -0.18 -2.84 5.78
N LEU A 121 0.30 -3.92 6.37
CA LEU A 121 -0.49 -5.09 6.71
C LEU A 121 0.04 -5.69 8.01
N THR A 122 -0.83 -5.90 8.98
CA THR A 122 -0.51 -6.65 10.21
C THR A 122 -1.55 -7.76 10.33
N PRO A 123 -1.21 -9.02 10.02
CA PRO A 123 -2.18 -10.10 10.09
C PRO A 123 -2.38 -10.53 11.54
N ASP A 124 -3.62 -10.88 11.88
CA ASP A 124 -3.95 -11.40 13.22
C ASP A 124 -3.47 -12.85 13.43
N TYR A 125 -3.20 -13.57 12.35
CA TYR A 125 -2.77 -14.97 12.36
C TYR A 125 -1.65 -15.19 11.34
N ASN A 126 -0.89 -16.27 11.53
CA ASN A 126 0.08 -16.73 10.54
C ASN A 126 -0.63 -17.15 9.25
N ARG A 127 -0.22 -16.62 8.11
CA ARG A 127 -0.91 -16.71 6.81
C ARG A 127 0.08 -16.58 5.67
N MET A 128 -0.21 -17.18 4.52
CA MET A 128 0.46 -16.78 3.28
C MET A 128 -0.17 -15.51 2.72
N LEU A 129 0.66 -14.53 2.34
CA LEU A 129 0.26 -13.37 1.56
C LEU A 129 0.53 -13.65 0.08
N THR A 130 -0.40 -13.29 -0.78
CA THR A 130 -0.14 -12.99 -2.19
C THR A 130 -0.42 -11.52 -2.42
N ALA A 131 0.59 -10.77 -2.88
CA ALA A 131 0.44 -9.37 -3.29
C ALA A 131 0.76 -9.25 -4.78
N SER A 132 -0.04 -8.48 -5.52
CA SER A 132 -0.06 -8.48 -6.97
C SER A 132 -0.29 -7.07 -7.50
N THR A 133 0.41 -6.72 -8.57
CA THR A 133 0.20 -5.48 -9.34
C THR A 133 -0.29 -5.77 -10.76
N LEU A 134 -0.69 -7.02 -11.05
CA LEU A 134 -1.17 -7.44 -12.36
C LEU A 134 -2.26 -6.49 -12.88
N THR A 135 -2.25 -6.24 -14.19
CA THR A 135 -3.12 -5.28 -14.90
C THR A 135 -2.80 -3.79 -14.69
N SER A 136 -1.73 -3.45 -13.96
CA SER A 136 -1.20 -2.09 -13.94
C SER A 136 -0.71 -1.64 -15.32
N SER A 137 -0.71 -0.34 -15.59
CA SER A 137 -0.40 0.20 -16.92
C SER A 137 1.10 0.37 -17.21
N PHE A 138 1.97 -0.02 -16.29
CA PHE A 138 3.41 0.22 -16.34
C PHE A 138 4.19 -0.94 -15.72
N ASP A 139 5.48 -0.99 -16.00
CA ASP A 139 6.43 -1.97 -15.47
C ASP A 139 6.65 -1.76 -13.96
N THR A 140 6.19 -2.69 -13.13
CA THR A 140 6.20 -2.55 -11.67
C THR A 140 7.30 -3.38 -11.02
N VAL A 141 7.72 -2.99 -9.84
CA VAL A 141 8.44 -3.84 -8.89
C VAL A 141 7.65 -3.86 -7.59
N LEU A 142 7.58 -5.01 -6.93
CA LEU A 142 6.86 -5.20 -5.68
C LEU A 142 7.76 -5.81 -4.61
N GLY A 143 7.73 -5.25 -3.40
CA GLY A 143 8.54 -5.70 -2.27
C GLY A 143 7.75 -5.77 -0.99
N VAL A 144 7.96 -6.83 -0.23
CA VAL A 144 7.40 -7.03 1.11
C VAL A 144 8.54 -6.91 2.10
N TRP A 145 8.38 -6.01 3.05
CA TRP A 145 9.37 -5.63 4.05
C TRP A 145 8.80 -5.79 5.45
N THR A 146 9.66 -5.97 6.45
CA THR A 146 9.31 -5.82 7.86
C THR A 146 10.38 -5.04 8.60
N GLY A 147 10.05 -4.51 9.78
CA GLY A 147 10.93 -3.66 10.58
C GLY A 147 10.59 -2.17 10.45
N PRO A 148 11.35 -1.30 11.15
CA PRO A 148 11.10 0.14 11.16
C PRO A 148 11.64 0.81 9.89
N ARG A 149 11.13 2.03 9.60
CA ARG A 149 11.69 2.93 8.57
C ARG A 149 13.22 3.08 8.74
N GLY A 150 13.96 2.94 7.64
CA GLY A 150 15.43 2.96 7.63
C GLY A 150 16.13 1.68 8.16
N GLY A 151 15.37 0.68 8.59
CA GLY A 151 15.86 -0.61 9.08
C GLY A 151 15.05 -1.80 8.55
N LEU A 152 14.50 -1.66 7.35
CA LEU A 152 13.65 -2.66 6.72
C LEU A 152 14.43 -3.91 6.31
N THR A 153 13.81 -5.08 6.53
CA THR A 153 14.31 -6.38 6.11
C THR A 153 13.40 -6.94 5.02
N LEU A 154 13.98 -7.24 3.86
CA LEU A 154 13.24 -7.80 2.73
C LEU A 154 12.75 -9.21 3.05
N GLN A 155 11.48 -9.47 2.80
CA GLN A 155 10.84 -10.78 2.96
C GLN A 155 10.67 -11.45 1.61
N ALA A 156 10.12 -10.72 0.64
CA ALA A 156 9.96 -11.18 -0.74
C ALA A 156 9.96 -9.98 -1.68
N CYS A 157 10.45 -10.16 -2.90
CA CYS A 157 10.24 -9.18 -3.95
C CYS A 157 10.18 -9.83 -5.33
N ASN A 158 9.56 -9.12 -6.26
CA ASN A 158 9.44 -9.54 -7.66
C ASN A 158 9.36 -8.30 -8.57
N ASP A 159 9.99 -8.41 -9.74
CA ASP A 159 9.89 -7.44 -10.85
C ASP A 159 8.82 -7.92 -11.84
N ASP A 160 9.03 -9.08 -12.47
CA ASP A 160 8.11 -9.61 -13.49
C ASP A 160 7.41 -10.90 -13.05
N ALA A 161 6.10 -10.99 -13.27
CA ALA A 161 5.29 -12.18 -13.04
C ALA A 161 4.43 -12.57 -14.26
N ASN A 162 4.15 -13.87 -14.38
CA ASN A 162 3.18 -14.42 -15.35
C ASN A 162 3.41 -13.98 -16.81
N THR A 163 4.67 -13.82 -17.23
CA THR A 163 5.07 -13.32 -18.56
C THR A 163 4.59 -11.89 -18.88
N THR A 164 4.30 -11.11 -17.83
CA THR A 164 3.96 -9.68 -17.90
C THR A 164 5.09 -8.83 -17.32
N LEU A 165 4.93 -7.50 -17.38
CA LEU A 165 5.82 -6.53 -16.71
C LEU A 165 5.27 -6.10 -15.34
N GLN A 166 4.27 -6.80 -14.84
CA GLN A 166 3.70 -6.55 -13.52
C GLN A 166 4.16 -7.65 -12.58
N SER A 167 4.19 -7.33 -11.30
CA SER A 167 4.81 -8.15 -10.28
C SER A 167 3.78 -8.91 -9.45
N GLU A 168 4.18 -10.06 -8.93
CA GLU A 168 3.42 -10.82 -7.94
C GLU A 168 4.38 -11.50 -6.98
N VAL A 169 4.13 -11.34 -5.68
CA VAL A 169 4.93 -11.94 -4.61
C VAL A 169 4.05 -12.80 -3.75
N THR A 170 4.62 -13.90 -3.25
CA THR A 170 3.98 -14.76 -2.25
C THR A 170 4.96 -14.99 -1.11
N THR A 171 4.54 -14.72 0.13
CA THR A 171 5.41 -14.87 1.30
C THR A 171 4.64 -15.17 2.57
N ALA A 172 5.31 -15.83 3.53
CA ALA A 172 4.74 -16.16 4.82
C ALA A 172 4.70 -14.92 5.72
N LEU A 173 3.51 -14.62 6.25
CA LEU A 173 3.32 -13.60 7.26
C LEU A 173 3.12 -14.21 8.64
N HIS A 174 3.73 -13.59 9.63
CA HIS A 174 3.58 -13.95 11.03
C HIS A 174 2.63 -13.00 11.73
N ALA A 175 1.80 -13.55 12.61
CA ALA A 175 0.79 -12.84 13.35
C ALA A 175 1.39 -11.70 14.18
N GLY A 176 0.70 -10.56 14.21
CA GLY A 176 1.12 -9.38 14.96
C GLY A 176 2.37 -8.67 14.43
N THR A 177 3.00 -9.19 13.38
CA THR A 177 4.14 -8.53 12.72
C THR A 177 3.61 -7.58 11.65
N THR A 178 4.03 -6.33 11.69
CA THR A 178 3.70 -5.38 10.63
C THR A 178 4.62 -5.59 9.43
N TYR A 179 3.99 -5.76 8.28
CA TYR A 179 4.62 -5.82 6.97
C TYR A 179 4.30 -4.56 6.19
N HIS A 180 5.29 -4.07 5.46
CA HIS A 180 5.20 -2.92 4.58
C HIS A 180 5.39 -3.41 3.15
N ILE A 181 4.43 -3.11 2.29
CA ILE A 181 4.44 -3.53 0.89
C ILE A 181 4.68 -2.28 0.06
N GLU A 182 5.79 -2.27 -0.67
CA GLU A 182 6.17 -1.17 -1.53
C GLU A 182 5.95 -1.58 -2.98
N ALA A 183 5.14 -0.80 -3.70
CA ALA A 183 4.94 -0.94 -5.13
C ALA A 183 5.56 0.28 -5.81
N LEU A 184 6.41 0.05 -6.80
CA LEU A 184 7.09 1.12 -7.52
C LEU A 184 7.23 0.79 -9.00
N SER A 185 7.71 1.76 -9.77
CA SER A 185 8.11 1.51 -11.16
C SER A 185 9.52 0.93 -11.26
N TYR A 186 9.74 0.07 -12.25
CA TYR A 186 11.06 -0.51 -12.55
C TYR A 186 12.13 0.53 -12.95
N ASN A 187 11.74 1.75 -13.33
CA ASN A 187 12.67 2.84 -13.60
C ASN A 187 12.03 4.21 -13.37
N SER A 188 12.87 5.24 -13.27
CA SER A 188 12.49 6.64 -12.98
C SER A 188 11.63 7.34 -14.05
N GLY A 189 11.29 6.68 -15.16
CA GLY A 189 10.49 7.24 -16.26
C GLY A 189 9.12 6.60 -16.44
N ASN A 190 8.85 5.50 -15.73
CA ASN A 190 7.60 4.76 -15.80
C ASN A 190 6.71 5.11 -14.61
N TYR A 191 5.42 5.26 -14.88
CA TYR A 191 4.38 5.54 -13.90
C TYR A 191 3.01 5.34 -14.56
N GLY A 192 1.94 5.38 -13.78
CA GLY A 192 0.59 5.40 -14.32
C GLY A 192 -0.44 4.80 -13.38
N ALA A 193 -1.39 4.09 -13.97
CA ALA A 193 -2.43 3.41 -13.21
C ALA A 193 -1.86 2.15 -12.55
N LEU A 194 -1.81 2.15 -11.22
CA LEU A 194 -1.49 1.00 -10.39
C LEU A 194 -2.79 0.29 -9.99
N ASN A 195 -2.86 -1.00 -10.27
CA ASN A 195 -3.88 -1.92 -9.75
C ASN A 195 -3.20 -2.80 -8.71
N PHE A 196 -3.27 -2.40 -7.44
CA PHE A 196 -2.68 -3.17 -6.34
C PHE A 196 -3.73 -4.09 -5.71
N ALA A 197 -3.36 -5.33 -5.44
CA ALA A 197 -4.21 -6.27 -4.73
C ALA A 197 -3.40 -7.14 -3.77
N THR A 198 -4.02 -7.48 -2.63
CA THR A 198 -3.50 -8.50 -1.73
C THR A 198 -4.59 -9.53 -1.40
N SER A 199 -4.18 -10.77 -1.23
CA SER A 199 -5.01 -11.83 -0.66
C SER A 199 -4.23 -12.59 0.40
N LEU A 200 -4.92 -12.95 1.48
CA LEU A 200 -4.39 -13.83 2.52
C LEU A 200 -4.96 -15.22 2.32
N GLY A 201 -4.07 -16.20 2.33
CA GLY A 201 -4.44 -17.61 2.37
C GLY A 201 -5.15 -17.99 3.67
N PRO A 202 -5.46 -19.28 3.84
CA PRO A 202 -5.99 -19.82 5.09
C PRO A 202 -5.09 -19.52 6.29
N ILE A 203 -5.68 -19.54 7.49
CA ILE A 203 -4.92 -19.49 8.74
C ILE A 203 -4.01 -20.72 8.82
N CYS A 204 -2.76 -20.48 9.19
CA CYS A 204 -1.74 -21.50 9.36
C CYS A 204 -1.23 -21.51 10.81
N PRO A 205 -1.64 -22.45 11.65
CA PRO A 205 -1.25 -22.51 13.07
C PRO A 205 0.16 -23.12 13.26
N ASP A 206 1.15 -22.58 12.55
CA ASP A 206 2.58 -22.96 12.60
C ASP A 206 3.38 -21.81 13.23
N PHE A 207 3.73 -21.93 14.51
CA PHE A 207 4.40 -20.89 15.31
C PHE A 207 5.77 -21.33 15.83
N ALA A 208 6.00 -22.63 15.95
CA ALA A 208 7.20 -23.18 16.56
C ALA A 208 7.90 -24.15 15.62
N ALA A 209 9.24 -24.18 15.73
CA ALA A 209 10.03 -25.17 15.01
C ALA A 209 9.77 -26.59 15.55
N PRO A 210 9.86 -27.63 14.70
CA PRO A 210 10.19 -27.56 13.26
C PRO A 210 9.02 -27.05 12.42
N ALA A 211 9.30 -26.55 11.22
CA ALA A 211 8.27 -26.03 10.31
C ALA A 211 7.15 -27.06 10.03
N GLY A 212 5.93 -26.56 9.97
CA GLY A 212 4.70 -27.32 9.79
C GLY A 212 3.95 -27.55 11.09
N VAL A 213 2.61 -27.63 10.99
CA VAL A 213 1.71 -27.71 12.15
C VAL A 213 1.94 -29.01 12.91
N GLY A 214 2.46 -28.89 14.12
CA GLY A 214 2.91 -30.00 14.95
C GLY A 214 2.40 -29.98 16.38
N ILE A 215 2.98 -30.89 17.17
CA ILE A 215 2.65 -30.97 18.60
C ILE A 215 3.20 -29.77 19.37
N GLU A 216 4.26 -29.16 18.86
CA GLU A 216 4.89 -27.95 19.37
C GLU A 216 3.89 -26.79 19.36
N ASP A 217 3.18 -26.59 18.24
CA ASP A 217 2.18 -25.52 18.10
C ASP A 217 0.94 -25.77 18.96
N VAL A 218 0.43 -26.99 18.95
CA VAL A 218 -0.71 -27.37 19.81
C VAL A 218 -0.36 -27.23 21.29
N SER A 219 0.86 -27.58 21.68
CA SER A 219 1.32 -27.40 23.07
C SER A 219 1.40 -25.93 23.45
N LEU A 220 1.83 -25.05 22.54
CA LEU A 220 1.84 -23.60 22.76
C LEU A 220 0.43 -23.06 23.02
N ILE A 221 -0.53 -23.42 22.17
CA ILE A 221 -1.92 -22.98 22.32
C ILE A 221 -2.53 -23.57 23.60
N ALA A 222 -2.29 -24.85 23.89
CA ALA A 222 -2.80 -25.51 25.09
C ALA A 222 -2.25 -24.89 26.40
N ASN A 223 -1.02 -24.34 26.39
CA ASN A 223 -0.48 -23.62 27.55
C ASN A 223 -1.22 -22.29 27.84
N MET A 224 -1.95 -21.77 26.86
CA MET A 224 -2.77 -20.56 26.98
C MET A 224 -4.22 -20.87 27.39
N TRP A 225 -4.56 -22.13 27.65
CA TRP A 225 -5.93 -22.56 27.92
C TRP A 225 -6.61 -21.78 29.04
N GLY A 226 -7.85 -21.34 28.77
CA GLY A 226 -8.70 -20.60 29.69
C GLY A 226 -8.29 -19.14 29.88
N GLN A 227 -7.27 -18.65 29.16
CA GLN A 227 -6.93 -17.24 29.16
C GLN A 227 -7.86 -16.45 28.24
N GLN A 228 -8.22 -15.24 28.68
CA GLN A 228 -8.88 -14.26 27.81
C GLN A 228 -7.82 -13.59 26.93
N GLN A 229 -7.68 -14.08 25.71
CA GLN A 229 -6.76 -13.57 24.71
C GLN A 229 -7.46 -13.55 23.35
N GLY A 230 -7.12 -12.57 22.53
CA GLY A 230 -7.50 -12.57 21.12
C GLY A 230 -6.47 -13.33 20.27
N PRO A 231 -6.40 -13.02 18.96
CA PRO A 231 -5.37 -13.55 18.09
C PRO A 231 -3.95 -13.34 18.68
N PRO A 232 -3.01 -14.26 18.46
CA PRO A 232 -3.01 -15.24 17.36
C PRO A 232 -3.54 -16.63 17.69
N TYR A 233 -3.98 -16.87 18.93
CA TYR A 233 -4.33 -18.22 19.41
C TYR A 233 -5.85 -18.46 19.54
N ASP A 234 -6.65 -17.39 19.52
CA ASP A 234 -8.12 -17.44 19.53
C ASP A 234 -8.63 -17.55 18.09
N TYR A 235 -8.87 -18.76 17.58
CA TYR A 235 -9.23 -19.00 16.19
C TYR A 235 -10.73 -18.91 15.92
N ASN A 236 -11.55 -19.11 16.95
CA ASN A 236 -13.00 -18.97 16.81
C ASN A 236 -13.48 -17.52 17.07
N GLY A 237 -12.60 -16.64 17.55
CA GLY A 237 -12.83 -15.22 17.77
C GLY A 237 -13.73 -14.93 18.97
N ASP A 238 -13.85 -15.86 19.92
CA ASP A 238 -14.70 -15.70 21.10
C ASP A 238 -14.00 -15.02 22.29
N GLY A 239 -12.70 -14.73 22.15
CA GLY A 239 -11.86 -14.06 23.13
C GLY A 239 -11.36 -14.98 24.25
N MET A 240 -11.54 -16.30 24.15
CA MET A 240 -11.03 -17.28 25.10
C MET A 240 -10.37 -18.48 24.43
N ILE A 241 -9.16 -18.78 24.86
CA ILE A 241 -8.46 -19.99 24.40
C ILE A 241 -9.10 -21.23 25.03
N SER A 242 -9.65 -22.09 24.18
CA SER A 242 -10.44 -23.24 24.58
C SER A 242 -10.20 -24.45 23.67
N ILE A 243 -11.00 -25.51 23.88
CA ILE A 243 -10.99 -26.67 22.99
C ILE A 243 -11.36 -26.29 21.55
N PHE A 244 -12.19 -25.27 21.38
CA PHE A 244 -12.70 -24.89 20.06
C PHE A 244 -11.60 -24.31 19.17
N ASP A 245 -10.59 -23.66 19.76
CA ASP A 245 -9.41 -23.17 19.06
C ASP A 245 -8.50 -24.32 18.65
N LEU A 246 -8.22 -25.25 19.55
CA LEU A 246 -7.43 -26.45 19.24
C LEU A 246 -8.10 -27.30 18.14
N LEU A 247 -9.43 -27.38 18.13
CA LEU A 247 -10.17 -28.09 17.09
C LEU A 247 -9.99 -27.45 15.70
N GLN A 248 -9.64 -26.16 15.59
CA GLN A 248 -9.30 -25.52 14.32
C GLN A 248 -7.88 -25.84 13.83
N VAL A 249 -6.99 -26.32 14.71
CA VAL A 249 -5.62 -26.70 14.36
C VAL A 249 -5.55 -28.11 13.80
N THR A 250 -6.34 -29.04 14.35
CA THR A 250 -6.32 -30.45 13.94
C THR A 250 -6.53 -30.73 12.44
N PRO A 251 -7.35 -29.97 11.67
CA PRO A 251 -7.55 -30.22 10.25
C PRO A 251 -6.31 -29.99 9.38
N VAL A 252 -5.36 -29.18 9.85
CA VAL A 252 -4.14 -28.80 9.12
C VAL A 252 -2.89 -29.45 9.72
N TRP A 253 -3.07 -30.49 10.55
CA TRP A 253 -1.97 -31.19 11.20
C TRP A 253 -0.98 -31.78 10.19
N GLY A 254 0.30 -31.49 10.37
CA GLY A 254 1.39 -31.92 9.49
C GLY A 254 1.51 -31.11 8.20
N GLU A 255 0.65 -30.11 7.98
CA GLU A 255 0.78 -29.19 6.84
C GLU A 255 1.90 -28.19 7.11
N ASN A 256 2.76 -27.97 6.11
CA ASN A 256 3.69 -26.85 6.10
C ASN A 256 3.06 -25.67 5.35
N CYS A 257 2.01 -25.11 5.94
CA CYS A 257 1.16 -24.10 5.30
C CYS A 257 1.82 -22.71 5.17
N LEU A 258 2.99 -22.48 5.78
CA LEU A 258 3.85 -21.31 5.55
C LEU A 258 4.99 -21.57 4.56
N ALA A 259 5.12 -22.78 4.01
CA ALA A 259 6.11 -23.02 2.97
C ALA A 259 5.77 -22.20 1.72
N GLU A 260 6.69 -21.34 1.30
CA GLU A 260 6.60 -20.65 0.02
C GLU A 260 6.59 -21.71 -1.11
N ALA A 261 5.51 -21.74 -1.89
CA ALA A 261 5.35 -22.71 -2.98
C ALA A 261 6.27 -22.40 -4.19
N ASN A 262 6.83 -21.19 -4.25
CA ASN A 262 7.61 -20.71 -5.39
C ASN A 262 8.99 -20.20 -4.92
N SER A 263 10.02 -20.60 -5.66
CA SER A 263 11.38 -20.06 -5.54
C SER A 263 11.38 -18.54 -5.77
N PRO A 264 12.35 -17.80 -5.19
CA PRO A 264 12.62 -16.43 -5.61
C PRO A 264 12.80 -16.36 -7.13
N GLU A 265 12.40 -15.23 -7.71
CA GLU A 265 12.38 -14.94 -9.14
C GLU A 265 13.55 -15.58 -9.91
N LEU A 266 13.23 -16.34 -10.96
CA LEU A 266 14.23 -16.73 -11.97
C LEU A 266 14.72 -15.45 -12.65
N PRO A 267 16.03 -15.27 -12.89
CA PRO A 267 16.56 -14.02 -13.44
C PRO A 267 15.79 -13.58 -14.68
N VAL A 268 15.29 -12.33 -14.62
CA VAL A 268 14.48 -11.59 -15.62
C VAL A 268 14.66 -12.13 -17.04
N ASP A 269 13.55 -12.44 -17.73
CA ASP A 269 13.59 -12.69 -19.17
C ASP A 269 13.97 -11.37 -19.89
N PRO A 270 15.20 -11.24 -20.43
CA PRO A 270 15.63 -10.00 -21.06
C PRO A 270 14.80 -9.67 -22.32
N ALA A 271 13.99 -10.60 -22.83
CA ALA A 271 13.07 -10.37 -23.93
C ALA A 271 11.89 -9.49 -23.53
N LEU A 272 11.40 -9.56 -22.29
CA LEU A 272 10.29 -8.72 -21.81
C LEU A 272 10.70 -7.25 -21.74
N LYS A 273 11.89 -6.97 -21.20
CA LYS A 273 12.39 -5.59 -21.02
C LYS A 273 12.82 -4.90 -22.34
N ARG A 274 13.01 -5.63 -23.45
CA ARG A 274 13.36 -5.06 -24.78
C ARG A 274 12.17 -4.45 -25.52
N ALA A 275 10.93 -4.69 -25.08
CA ALA A 275 9.73 -4.25 -25.78
C ALA A 275 9.25 -2.83 -25.38
N VAL A 276 9.89 -2.18 -24.40
CA VAL A 276 9.38 -0.94 -23.77
C VAL A 276 10.43 0.21 -23.73
N GLN A 277 11.52 0.09 -24.48
CA GLN A 277 12.43 1.22 -24.79
C GLN A 277 12.13 1.79 -26.18
#